data_AF-A0A812W656-F1
#
_entry.id   AF-A0A812W656-F1
#
_cell.length_a   1.000
_cell.length_b   1.000
_cell.length_c   1.000
_cell.angle_alpha   90.00
_cell.angle_beta   90.00
_cell.angle_gamma   90.00
#
_symmetry.space_group_name_H-M   'P 1'
#
loop_
_entity.id
_entity.type
_entity.pdbx_description
1 polymer ?
#
loop_
_entity_poly.entity_id
_entity_poly.type
_entity_poly.pdbx_seq_one_letter_code
_entity_poly.pdbx_strand_id
1 'polypeptide(L)'
;MAFLHVVELLLACQLSRAEQFALNPIDGKAYQHHPVLLQVPLQSYPLEPGVLTELNGLKVPAHFDCESRCNASQWSSTGPRSHGCPFGNYRYYLDLPSRWHACHMHEAFLRSKFTHVQPQLPLIDEEYFELVAVYQSVLRARRSFHAMELGARWGTWGFRSIALLRLLNPMPYQLFLVESHRVHCAGIHMVAKLNGMDATIKCTLADADLFLDMMSRLQHLDLLHIDIQREELQLLSDSRVRAVLTKKVYRIILGTHGEDIDFFAQAIFENWITVFALPHGFLRCMQDVGFVPRLLEDNVQPLPLPAATVWSLLQQRGCFHTTHQGRVANMDGSIIVDNPRFVNASRAFYMKDMVLQTDDLMK
;
A
#
# COMPACT_ATOMS: atom_id res chain seq x y z
N MET A 1 -15.90 -45.50 9.87
CA MET A 1 -15.63 -44.95 8.52
C MET A 1 -16.04 -43.47 8.32
N ALA A 2 -16.85 -42.85 9.20
CA ALA A 2 -17.23 -41.43 9.06
C ALA A 2 -16.17 -40.41 9.54
N PHE A 3 -15.22 -40.81 10.40
CA PHE A 3 -14.20 -39.90 10.96
C PHE A 3 -13.07 -39.52 9.99
N LEU A 4 -12.79 -40.33 8.95
CA LEU A 4 -11.74 -40.00 7.98
C LEU A 4 -12.16 -38.86 7.03
N HIS A 5 -13.45 -38.76 6.67
CA HIS A 5 -13.94 -37.74 5.74
C HIS A 5 -13.88 -36.31 6.31
N VAL A 6 -13.99 -36.14 7.63
CA VAL A 6 -13.93 -34.81 8.26
C VAL A 6 -12.50 -34.28 8.30
N VAL A 7 -11.51 -35.14 8.52
CA VAL A 7 -10.09 -34.74 8.52
C VAL A 7 -9.62 -34.37 7.12
N GLU A 8 -10.05 -35.11 6.09
CA GLU A 8 -9.74 -34.77 4.69
C GLU A 8 -10.44 -33.48 4.23
N LEU A 9 -11.68 -33.22 4.65
CA LEU A 9 -12.35 -31.93 4.35
C LEU A 9 -11.67 -30.74 5.05
N LEU A 10 -11.21 -30.93 6.30
CA LEU A 10 -10.48 -29.89 7.05
C LEU A 10 -9.09 -29.63 6.44
N LEU A 11 -8.39 -30.67 5.99
CA LEU A 11 -7.13 -30.54 5.25
C LEU A 11 -7.33 -29.89 3.86
N ALA A 12 -8.44 -30.20 3.17
CA ALA A 12 -8.77 -29.57 1.90
C ALA A 12 -9.11 -28.08 2.04
N CYS A 13 -9.74 -27.66 3.15
CA CYS A 13 -9.95 -26.24 3.47
C CYS A 13 -8.66 -25.54 3.92
N GLN A 14 -7.74 -26.24 4.59
CA GLN A 14 -6.42 -25.68 4.94
C GLN A 14 -5.49 -25.51 3.73
N LEU A 15 -5.78 -26.18 2.62
CA LEU A 15 -5.04 -26.07 1.35
C LEU A 15 -5.83 -25.30 0.29
N SER A 16 -6.68 -24.34 0.69
CA SER A 16 -7.14 -23.31 -0.26
C SER A 16 -5.90 -22.56 -0.75
N ARG A 17 -5.31 -23.03 -1.86
CA ARG A 17 -4.18 -22.37 -2.48
C ARG A 17 -4.60 -20.93 -2.71
N ALA A 18 -3.74 -19.99 -2.32
CA ALA A 18 -3.96 -18.59 -2.64
C ALA A 18 -4.33 -18.49 -4.12
N GLU A 19 -5.38 -17.72 -4.42
CA GLU A 19 -5.83 -17.54 -5.79
C GLU A 19 -4.64 -17.14 -6.64
N GLN A 20 -4.34 -17.92 -7.69
CA GLN A 20 -3.16 -17.68 -8.50
C GLN A 20 -3.31 -16.44 -9.39
N PHE A 21 -4.52 -15.88 -9.44
CA PHE A 21 -4.89 -14.80 -10.34
C PHE A 21 -5.51 -13.64 -9.58
N ALA A 22 -5.10 -12.43 -9.94
CA ALA A 22 -5.69 -11.17 -9.55
C ALA A 22 -6.78 -10.78 -10.56
N LEU A 23 -7.94 -10.34 -10.08
CA LEU A 23 -8.93 -9.69 -10.93
C LEU A 23 -8.51 -8.24 -11.21
N ASN A 24 -8.58 -7.83 -12.47
CA ASN A 24 -8.46 -6.44 -12.88
C ASN A 24 -9.87 -5.83 -13.06
N PRO A 25 -10.27 -4.83 -12.24
CA PRO A 25 -11.61 -4.27 -12.30
C PRO A 25 -11.86 -3.42 -13.54
N ILE A 26 -10.81 -2.89 -14.18
CA ILE A 26 -10.95 -2.05 -15.37
C ILE A 26 -11.34 -2.89 -16.58
N ASP A 27 -10.78 -4.09 -16.75
CA ASP A 27 -11.10 -4.94 -17.92
C ASP A 27 -11.76 -6.29 -17.62
N GLY A 28 -12.00 -6.59 -16.36
CA GLY A 28 -12.67 -7.82 -15.92
C GLY A 28 -11.86 -9.08 -16.21
N LYS A 29 -10.58 -8.96 -16.57
CA LYS A 29 -9.70 -10.11 -16.82
C LYS A 29 -8.97 -10.53 -15.55
N ALA A 30 -8.59 -11.80 -15.54
CA ALA A 30 -7.74 -12.39 -14.52
C ALA A 30 -6.28 -12.38 -14.99
N TYR A 31 -5.38 -11.93 -14.13
CA TYR A 31 -3.93 -11.87 -14.39
C TYR A 31 -3.21 -12.70 -13.34
N GLN A 32 -2.15 -13.42 -13.70
CA GLN A 32 -1.39 -14.16 -12.70
C GLN A 32 -0.81 -13.20 -11.65
N HIS A 33 -0.97 -13.54 -10.37
CA HIS A 33 -0.37 -12.77 -9.29
C HIS A 33 1.16 -12.77 -9.40
N HIS A 34 1.76 -11.66 -8.99
CA HIS A 34 3.20 -11.59 -8.87
C HIS A 34 3.65 -12.62 -7.82
N PRO A 35 4.72 -13.40 -8.07
CA PRO A 35 5.09 -14.54 -7.23
C PRO A 35 5.41 -14.18 -5.77
N VAL A 36 5.71 -12.91 -5.45
CA VAL A 36 5.87 -12.46 -4.05
C VAL A 36 4.56 -12.45 -3.27
N LEU A 37 3.43 -12.10 -3.89
CA LEU A 37 2.13 -12.12 -3.22
C LEU A 37 1.71 -13.55 -2.88
N LEU A 38 2.13 -14.51 -3.72
CA LEU A 38 1.92 -15.94 -3.49
C LEU A 38 2.75 -16.51 -2.32
N GLN A 39 3.70 -15.73 -1.78
CA GLN A 39 4.46 -16.15 -0.59
C GLN A 39 3.72 -15.85 0.71
N VAL A 40 2.62 -15.10 0.67
CA VAL A 40 1.91 -14.74 1.90
C VAL A 40 0.98 -15.88 2.32
N PRO A 41 1.17 -16.47 3.51
CA PRO A 41 0.26 -17.50 4.00
C PRO A 41 -1.04 -16.84 4.42
N LEU A 42 -2.08 -16.93 3.58
CA LEU A 42 -3.41 -16.41 3.88
C LEU A 42 -4.02 -17.20 5.04
N GLN A 43 -4.08 -16.57 6.22
CA GLN A 43 -4.67 -17.15 7.42
C GLN A 43 -6.09 -16.61 7.65
N SER A 44 -6.88 -17.35 8.42
CA SER A 44 -8.13 -16.86 8.98
C SER A 44 -7.84 -16.08 10.27
N TYR A 45 -8.43 -14.88 10.38
CA TYR A 45 -8.29 -14.01 11.53
C TYR A 45 -9.65 -13.76 12.18
N PRO A 46 -9.70 -13.55 13.51
CA PRO A 46 -10.93 -13.08 14.16
C PRO A 46 -11.47 -11.83 13.48
N LEU A 47 -12.76 -11.84 13.18
CA LEU A 47 -13.44 -10.67 12.63
C LEU A 47 -13.74 -9.69 13.77
N GLU A 48 -13.11 -8.52 13.73
CA GLU A 48 -13.27 -7.48 14.74
C GLU A 48 -14.07 -6.30 14.17
N PRO A 49 -15.23 -5.92 14.76
CA PRO A 49 -15.96 -4.74 14.32
C PRO A 49 -15.08 -3.49 14.38
N GLY A 50 -14.93 -2.80 13.24
CA GLY A 50 -14.16 -1.57 13.15
C GLY A 50 -12.65 -1.76 12.97
N VAL A 51 -12.19 -2.99 12.73
CA VAL A 51 -10.80 -3.31 12.40
C VAL A 51 -10.77 -4.14 11.12
N LEU A 52 -10.10 -3.61 10.10
CA LEU A 52 -9.73 -4.39 8.92
C LEU A 52 -8.50 -5.23 9.25
N THR A 53 -8.51 -6.48 8.82
CA THR A 53 -7.32 -7.32 8.85
C THR A 53 -6.82 -7.48 7.43
N GLU A 54 -5.61 -7.00 7.15
CA GLU A 54 -4.96 -7.17 5.86
C GLU A 54 -4.40 -8.59 5.69
N LEU A 55 -3.99 -8.91 4.46
CA LEU A 55 -3.60 -10.26 4.03
C LEU A 55 -2.36 -10.85 4.74
N ASN A 56 -1.57 -10.01 5.39
CA ASN A 56 -0.44 -10.38 6.24
C ASN A 56 -0.77 -10.32 7.75
N GLY A 57 -2.04 -10.20 8.11
CA GLY A 57 -2.52 -10.14 9.50
C GLY A 57 -2.41 -8.75 10.15
N LEU A 58 -1.99 -7.73 9.41
CA LEU A 58 -1.96 -6.35 9.92
C LEU A 58 -3.38 -5.88 10.24
N LYS A 59 -3.58 -5.40 11.47
CA LYS A 59 -4.84 -4.81 11.92
C LYS A 59 -4.83 -3.31 11.69
N VAL A 60 -5.78 -2.80 10.93
CA VAL A 60 -5.94 -1.38 10.63
C VAL A 60 -7.32 -0.93 11.10
N PRO A 61 -7.44 0.15 11.87
CA PRO A 61 -8.76 0.70 12.20
C PRO A 61 -9.52 1.00 10.90
N ALA A 62 -10.69 0.37 10.76
CA ALA A 62 -11.41 0.34 9.48
C ALA A 62 -11.77 1.73 8.96
N HIS A 63 -11.91 2.73 9.83
CA HIS A 63 -12.24 4.09 9.41
C HIS A 63 -11.11 4.81 8.65
N PHE A 64 -9.87 4.33 8.69
CA PHE A 64 -8.80 4.89 7.87
C PHE A 64 -8.92 4.47 6.40
N ASP A 65 -9.56 3.34 6.11
CA ASP A 65 -9.70 2.82 4.75
C ASP A 65 -11.16 2.62 4.30
N CYS A 66 -12.15 2.60 5.18
CA CYS A 66 -13.56 2.32 4.88
C CYS A 66 -14.45 3.44 5.41
N GLU A 67 -14.71 4.44 4.57
CA GLU A 67 -15.50 5.63 4.93
C GLU A 67 -17.00 5.32 5.13
N SER A 68 -17.52 4.18 4.65
CA SER A 68 -18.96 3.85 4.69
C SER A 68 -19.57 3.77 6.10
N ARG A 69 -18.75 3.93 7.16
CA ARG A 69 -19.12 3.81 8.57
C ARG A 69 -19.07 5.11 9.38
N CYS A 70 -19.24 6.27 8.76
CA CYS A 70 -19.62 7.46 9.54
C CYS A 70 -21.05 7.36 10.15
N ASN A 71 -21.76 6.23 9.98
CA ASN A 71 -23.03 5.95 10.65
C ASN A 71 -22.84 5.41 12.10
N ALA A 72 -22.33 6.29 12.97
CA ALA A 72 -22.74 6.62 14.35
C ALA A 72 -23.37 5.59 15.33
N SER A 73 -23.35 4.28 15.09
CA SER A 73 -24.02 3.28 15.97
C SER A 73 -23.08 2.36 16.74
N GLN A 74 -21.82 2.21 16.32
CA GLN A 74 -20.83 1.37 17.00
C GLN A 74 -19.85 2.16 17.88
N TRP A 75 -19.98 3.49 17.91
CA TRP A 75 -19.31 4.37 18.84
C TRP A 75 -20.39 5.09 19.66
N SER A 76 -20.62 4.65 20.89
CA SER A 76 -21.72 5.06 21.78
C SER A 76 -21.09 5.50 23.13
N SER A 77 -21.61 6.50 23.85
CA SER A 77 -22.87 6.20 24.57
C SER A 77 -23.72 7.30 25.19
N THR A 78 -23.45 8.61 25.11
CA THR A 78 -24.29 9.59 25.86
C THR A 78 -24.43 11.03 25.33
N GLY A 79 -23.92 11.39 24.15
CA GLY A 79 -23.90 12.79 23.69
C GLY A 79 -25.03 13.19 22.73
N PRO A 80 -25.93 14.13 23.07
CA PRO A 80 -26.94 14.65 22.15
C PRO A 80 -26.32 15.73 21.27
N ARG A 81 -25.64 15.32 20.19
CA ARG A 81 -25.33 16.12 19.00
C ARG A 81 -24.77 15.18 17.95
N SER A 82 -25.33 15.18 16.75
CA SER A 82 -24.85 14.42 15.59
C SER A 82 -23.37 14.68 15.36
N HIS A 83 -22.52 13.71 15.69
CA HIS A 83 -21.08 13.80 15.45
C HIS A 83 -20.85 13.54 13.96
N GLY A 84 -20.45 14.59 13.23
CA GLY A 84 -19.74 14.39 11.97
C GLY A 84 -18.55 13.45 12.21
N CYS A 85 -18.15 12.71 11.17
CA CYS A 85 -17.02 11.79 11.27
C CYS A 85 -15.81 12.53 11.88
N PRO A 86 -15.33 12.16 13.08
CA PRO A 86 -14.30 12.94 13.78
C PRO A 86 -12.96 12.97 13.02
N PHE A 87 -12.83 12.15 11.97
CA PHE A 87 -11.62 11.96 11.18
C PHE A 87 -11.77 12.44 9.71
N GLY A 88 -12.87 13.12 9.37
CA GLY A 88 -13.11 13.66 8.01
C GLY A 88 -13.69 12.65 7.02
N ASN A 89 -14.12 13.16 5.86
CA ASN A 89 -14.60 12.36 4.72
C ASN A 89 -13.40 11.86 3.90
N TYR A 90 -12.68 10.86 4.40
CA TYR A 90 -11.52 10.31 3.67
C TYR A 90 -11.96 9.39 2.53
N ARG A 91 -12.08 9.99 1.35
CA ARG A 91 -12.57 9.36 0.11
C ARG A 91 -11.54 8.52 -0.65
N TYR A 92 -10.31 8.48 -0.16
CA TYR A 92 -9.19 7.75 -0.78
C TYR A 92 -9.52 6.27 -1.10
N TYR A 93 -10.44 5.65 -0.36
CA TYR A 93 -10.88 4.28 -0.65
C TYR A 93 -11.73 4.13 -1.92
N LEU A 94 -12.41 5.20 -2.35
CA LEU A 94 -13.17 5.22 -3.61
C LEU A 94 -12.24 5.25 -4.82
N ASP A 95 -11.05 5.80 -4.61
CA ASP A 95 -10.02 5.97 -5.63
C ASP A 95 -9.24 4.68 -5.89
N LEU A 96 -9.33 3.69 -4.99
CA LEU A 96 -8.56 2.45 -5.04
C LEU A 96 -9.45 1.19 -4.98
N PRO A 97 -9.62 0.46 -6.10
CA PRO A 97 -10.48 -0.73 -6.16
C PRO A 97 -10.14 -1.79 -5.09
N SER A 98 -8.86 -2.01 -4.79
CA SER A 98 -8.44 -3.00 -3.79
C SER A 98 -8.91 -2.63 -2.38
N ARG A 99 -8.81 -1.34 -2.00
CA ARG A 99 -9.32 -0.80 -0.72
C ARG A 99 -10.83 -0.91 -0.65
N TRP A 100 -11.51 -0.48 -1.72
CA TRP A 100 -12.95 -0.59 -1.85
C TRP A 100 -13.45 -2.02 -1.65
N HIS A 101 -12.81 -2.98 -2.32
CA HIS A 101 -13.09 -4.39 -2.20
C HIS A 101 -12.90 -4.91 -0.76
N ALA A 102 -11.75 -4.61 -0.13
CA ALA A 102 -11.48 -5.02 1.25
C ALA A 102 -12.55 -4.51 2.24
N CYS A 103 -12.99 -3.25 2.06
CA CYS A 103 -14.02 -2.64 2.87
C CYS A 103 -15.38 -3.30 2.73
N HIS A 104 -15.83 -3.54 1.51
CA HIS A 104 -17.11 -4.21 1.28
C HIS A 104 -17.11 -5.66 1.71
N MET A 105 -16.00 -6.37 1.51
CA MET A 105 -15.85 -7.72 2.05
C MET A 105 -15.99 -7.70 3.56
N HIS A 106 -15.23 -6.85 4.27
CA HIS A 106 -15.33 -6.71 5.73
C HIS A 106 -16.77 -6.42 6.20
N GLU A 107 -17.48 -5.53 5.50
CA GLU A 107 -18.87 -5.23 5.79
C GLU A 107 -19.79 -6.44 5.58
N ALA A 108 -19.62 -7.18 4.48
CA ALA A 108 -20.38 -8.39 4.18
C ALA A 108 -20.15 -9.48 5.25
N PHE A 109 -18.90 -9.68 5.68
CA PHE A 109 -18.55 -10.59 6.78
C PHE A 109 -19.30 -10.23 8.07
N LEU A 110 -19.32 -8.94 8.43
CA LEU A 110 -20.00 -8.46 9.64
C LEU A 110 -21.52 -8.61 9.56
N ARG A 111 -22.14 -8.25 8.42
CA ARG A 111 -23.58 -8.42 8.21
C ARG A 111 -24.01 -9.89 8.24
N SER A 112 -23.14 -10.78 7.76
CA SER A 112 -23.34 -12.24 7.78
C SER A 112 -23.09 -12.86 9.16
N LYS A 113 -22.66 -12.09 10.17
CA LYS A 113 -22.32 -12.57 11.52
C LYS A 113 -21.24 -13.65 11.53
N PHE A 114 -20.32 -13.60 10.55
CA PHE A 114 -19.15 -14.47 10.58
C PHE A 114 -18.22 -14.07 11.72
N THR A 115 -17.53 -15.06 12.28
CA THR A 115 -16.61 -14.84 13.41
C THR A 115 -15.16 -14.67 12.97
N HIS A 116 -14.87 -15.04 11.72
CA HIS A 116 -13.54 -14.99 11.13
C HIS A 116 -13.61 -14.45 9.70
N VAL A 117 -12.51 -13.87 9.26
CA VAL A 117 -12.27 -13.44 7.89
C VAL A 117 -10.95 -14.03 7.42
N GLN A 118 -10.91 -14.51 6.18
CA GLN A 118 -9.68 -14.82 5.49
C GLN A 118 -9.51 -13.75 4.40
N PRO A 119 -8.53 -12.83 4.52
CA PRO A 119 -8.27 -11.85 3.49
C PRO A 119 -7.88 -12.54 2.18
N GLN A 120 -8.17 -11.87 1.07
CA GLN A 120 -7.79 -12.31 -0.26
C GLN A 120 -6.53 -11.56 -0.73
N LEU A 121 -5.88 -12.10 -1.76
CA LEU A 121 -4.83 -11.37 -2.46
C LEU A 121 -5.44 -10.12 -3.17
N PRO A 122 -4.65 -9.07 -3.39
CA PRO A 122 -5.17 -7.77 -3.84
C PRO A 122 -5.67 -7.81 -5.28
N LEU A 123 -6.65 -6.95 -5.59
CA LEU A 123 -6.99 -6.65 -6.99
C LEU A 123 -5.84 -5.91 -7.69
N ILE A 124 -5.83 -5.92 -9.02
CA ILE A 124 -4.91 -5.07 -9.78
C ILE A 124 -5.41 -3.63 -9.77
N ASP A 125 -4.67 -2.75 -9.11
CA ASP A 125 -4.83 -1.30 -9.14
C ASP A 125 -3.48 -0.60 -8.94
N GLU A 126 -3.51 0.70 -8.64
CA GLU A 126 -2.33 1.54 -8.40
C GLU A 126 -1.45 1.03 -7.23
N GLU A 127 -2.07 0.63 -6.12
CA GLU A 127 -1.34 0.13 -4.94
C GLU A 127 -0.70 -1.25 -5.14
N TYR A 128 -1.15 -2.01 -6.14
CA TYR A 128 -0.69 -3.38 -6.37
C TYR A 128 0.84 -3.47 -6.52
N PHE A 129 1.44 -2.60 -7.34
CA PHE A 129 2.87 -2.64 -7.63
C PHE A 129 3.71 -2.17 -6.44
N GLU A 130 3.21 -1.20 -5.69
CA GLU A 130 3.86 -0.74 -4.46
C GLU A 130 3.86 -1.84 -3.42
N LEU A 131 2.74 -2.53 -3.22
CA LEU A 131 2.66 -3.67 -2.31
C LEU A 131 3.63 -4.80 -2.72
N VAL A 132 3.70 -5.10 -4.02
CA VAL A 132 4.68 -6.05 -4.56
C VAL A 132 6.11 -5.60 -4.25
N ALA A 133 6.44 -4.32 -4.43
CA ALA A 133 7.77 -3.80 -4.15
C ALA A 133 8.13 -3.82 -2.66
N VAL A 134 7.17 -3.51 -1.79
CA VAL A 134 7.31 -3.63 -0.33
C VAL A 134 7.62 -5.08 0.04
N TYR A 135 6.87 -6.03 -0.50
CA TYR A 135 7.05 -7.45 -0.18
C TYR A 135 8.35 -8.02 -0.76
N GLN A 136 8.74 -7.61 -1.96
CA GLN A 136 10.07 -7.91 -2.50
C GLN A 136 11.18 -7.45 -1.54
N SER A 137 11.07 -6.23 -0.98
CA SER A 137 12.07 -5.70 -0.04
C SER A 137 12.19 -6.57 1.21
N VAL A 138 11.05 -6.96 1.80
CA VAL A 138 11.01 -7.84 2.98
C VAL A 138 11.62 -9.21 2.70
N LEU A 139 11.29 -9.82 1.56
CA LEU A 139 11.79 -11.15 1.18
C LEU A 139 13.31 -11.16 0.88
N ARG A 140 13.86 -10.03 0.41
CA ARG A 140 15.29 -9.86 0.13
C ARG A 140 16.09 -9.53 1.38
N ALA A 141 15.48 -8.95 2.41
CA ALA A 141 16.14 -8.53 3.64
C ALA A 141 16.95 -9.66 4.30
N ARG A 142 18.10 -9.31 4.88
CA ARG A 142 18.99 -10.26 5.56
C ARG A 142 19.50 -9.65 6.86
N ARG A 143 19.45 -10.40 7.95
CA ARG A 143 19.94 -10.06 9.31
C ARG A 143 19.16 -8.95 10.02
N SER A 144 18.78 -7.89 9.31
CA SER A 144 17.93 -6.81 9.78
C SER A 144 17.09 -6.27 8.63
N PHE A 145 16.01 -5.55 8.97
CA PHE A 145 15.19 -4.86 8.00
C PHE A 145 14.91 -3.42 8.45
N HIS A 146 15.23 -2.44 7.63
CA HIS A 146 14.99 -1.04 7.94
C HIS A 146 14.12 -0.40 6.86
N ALA A 147 13.02 0.21 7.28
CA ALA A 147 12.07 0.87 6.39
C ALA A 147 11.78 2.30 6.85
N MET A 148 11.57 3.19 5.88
CA MET A 148 11.17 4.56 6.08
C MET A 148 10.05 4.92 5.11
N GLU A 149 9.03 5.61 5.61
CA GLU A 149 7.90 6.09 4.84
C GLU A 149 7.73 7.59 5.10
N LEU A 150 7.85 8.39 4.05
CA LEU A 150 7.67 9.84 4.07
C LEU A 150 6.29 10.15 3.49
N GLY A 151 5.42 10.77 4.29
CA GLY A 151 4.00 10.92 3.98
C GLY A 151 3.23 9.64 4.25
N ALA A 152 3.40 9.11 5.47
CA ALA A 152 3.04 7.76 5.80
C ALA A 152 1.52 7.49 5.91
N ARG A 153 0.68 8.52 5.93
CA ARG A 153 -0.74 8.40 6.25
C ARG A 153 -0.91 7.71 7.61
N TRP A 154 -1.46 6.50 7.65
CA TRP A 154 -1.55 5.69 8.88
C TRP A 154 -0.38 4.70 9.06
N GLY A 155 0.66 4.81 8.23
CA GLY A 155 1.83 3.92 8.17
C GLY A 155 1.64 2.78 7.17
N THR A 156 1.02 3.06 6.03
CA THR A 156 0.53 2.06 5.08
C THR A 156 1.62 1.07 4.70
N TRP A 157 2.70 1.56 4.11
CA TRP A 157 3.72 0.72 3.51
C TRP A 157 4.69 0.18 4.56
N GLY A 158 5.03 1.01 5.53
CA GLY A 158 5.86 0.69 6.68
C GLY A 158 5.27 -0.45 7.50
N PHE A 159 4.02 -0.35 7.97
CA PHE A 159 3.42 -1.42 8.78
C PHE A 159 3.11 -2.68 7.97
N ARG A 160 2.73 -2.56 6.68
CA ARG A 160 2.61 -3.73 5.78
C ARG A 160 3.93 -4.49 5.66
N SER A 161 5.04 -3.78 5.55
CA SER A 161 6.37 -4.39 5.50
C SER A 161 6.71 -5.15 6.79
N ILE A 162 6.48 -4.55 7.97
CA ILE A 162 6.77 -5.17 9.27
C ILE A 162 5.82 -6.33 9.58
N ALA A 163 4.54 -6.24 9.22
CA ALA A 163 3.61 -7.35 9.35
C ALA A 163 4.07 -8.57 8.53
N LEU A 164 4.47 -8.36 7.28
CA LEU A 164 5.00 -9.45 6.46
C LEU A 164 6.33 -9.99 7.02
N LEU A 165 7.22 -9.11 7.47
CA LEU A 165 8.50 -9.50 8.08
C LEU A 165 8.27 -10.43 9.28
N ARG A 166 7.37 -10.05 10.19
CA ARG A 166 7.01 -10.87 11.36
C ARG A 166 6.36 -12.20 10.97
N LEU A 167 5.64 -12.24 9.85
CA LEU A 167 4.97 -13.45 9.39
C LEU A 167 5.94 -14.46 8.78
N LEU A 168 6.90 -14.00 7.98
CA LEU A 168 7.74 -14.87 7.16
C LEU A 168 9.17 -15.03 7.67
N ASN A 169 9.77 -13.95 8.18
CA ASN A 169 11.18 -13.92 8.54
C ASN A 169 11.43 -12.93 9.70
N PRO A 170 10.98 -13.27 10.92
CA PRO A 170 11.14 -12.38 12.07
C PRO A 170 12.62 -12.03 12.28
N MET A 171 12.96 -10.76 12.12
CA MET A 171 14.30 -10.24 12.34
C MET A 171 14.26 -8.85 12.97
N PRO A 172 15.37 -8.38 13.56
CA PRO A 172 15.48 -7.02 14.06
C PRO A 172 15.13 -6.01 12.98
N TYR A 173 14.34 -5.00 13.34
CA TYR A 173 13.95 -3.96 12.40
C TYR A 173 14.01 -2.57 13.03
N GLN A 174 14.08 -1.55 12.17
CA GLN A 174 13.80 -0.17 12.55
C GLN A 174 12.81 0.40 11.53
N LEU A 175 11.71 0.96 12.03
CA LEU A 175 10.68 1.58 11.21
C LEU A 175 10.60 3.07 11.51
N PHE A 176 10.60 3.88 10.46
CA PHE A 176 10.56 5.33 10.51
C PHE A 176 9.36 5.83 9.72
N LEU A 177 8.47 6.59 10.36
CA LEU A 177 7.24 7.08 9.72
C LEU A 177 7.13 8.59 9.92
N VAL A 178 7.00 9.32 8.83
CA VAL A 178 6.87 10.79 8.82
C VAL A 178 5.54 11.17 8.21
N GLU A 179 4.75 12.00 8.90
CA GLU A 179 3.42 12.39 8.45
C GLU A 179 3.06 13.76 9.01
N SER A 180 2.72 14.72 8.16
CA SER A 180 2.44 16.10 8.58
C SER A 180 1.00 16.30 9.04
N HIS A 181 0.06 15.51 8.51
CA HIS A 181 -1.35 15.64 8.82
C HIS A 181 -1.67 14.99 10.17
N ARG A 182 -2.21 15.79 11.09
CA ARG A 182 -2.45 15.37 12.49
C ARG A 182 -3.32 14.11 12.61
N VAL A 183 -4.37 14.00 11.78
CA VAL A 183 -5.28 12.85 11.81
C VAL A 183 -4.59 11.58 11.35
N HIS A 184 -3.80 11.68 10.29
CA HIS A 184 -2.99 10.58 9.77
C HIS A 184 -1.96 10.12 10.80
N CYS A 185 -1.23 11.07 11.39
CA CYS A 185 -0.23 10.73 12.42
C CYS A 185 -0.88 10.04 13.64
N ALA A 186 -2.08 10.45 14.05
CA ALA A 186 -2.84 9.74 15.08
C ALA A 186 -3.16 8.30 14.65
N GLY A 187 -3.49 8.08 13.37
CA GLY A 187 -3.67 6.76 12.78
C GLY A 187 -2.42 5.89 12.86
N ILE A 188 -1.23 6.46 12.61
CA ILE A 188 0.04 5.75 12.78
C ILE A 188 0.18 5.20 14.21
N HIS A 189 -0.08 6.03 15.22
CA HIS A 189 -0.03 5.59 16.62
C HIS A 189 -1.06 4.51 16.94
N MET A 190 -2.27 4.60 16.37
CA MET A 190 -3.31 3.59 16.55
C MET A 190 -2.91 2.25 15.95
N VAL A 191 -2.43 2.23 14.70
CA VAL A 191 -1.99 1.00 14.01
C VAL A 191 -0.79 0.39 14.72
N ALA A 192 0.21 1.20 15.13
CA ALA A 192 1.35 0.74 15.92
C ALA A 192 0.89 0.00 17.19
N LYS A 193 -0.02 0.64 17.95
CA LYS A 193 -0.56 0.08 19.20
C LYS A 193 -1.38 -1.20 18.98
N LEU A 194 -2.23 -1.22 17.96
CA LEU A 194 -3.09 -2.38 17.64
C LEU A 194 -2.28 -3.64 17.31
N ASN A 195 -1.10 -3.46 16.74
CA ASN A 195 -0.25 -4.55 16.26
C ASN A 195 0.98 -4.80 17.14
N GLY A 196 1.14 -4.07 18.25
CA GLY A 196 2.34 -4.13 19.08
C GLY A 196 3.61 -3.90 18.25
N MET A 197 3.61 -2.89 17.39
CA MET A 197 4.72 -2.53 16.51
C MET A 197 5.41 -1.26 17.01
N ASP A 198 6.73 -1.34 17.12
CA ASP A 198 7.56 -0.18 17.43
C ASP A 198 7.91 0.58 16.15
N ALA A 199 7.84 1.91 16.21
CA ALA A 199 8.25 2.81 15.13
C ALA A 199 8.72 4.15 15.69
N THR A 200 9.69 4.77 15.02
CA THR A 200 10.02 6.19 15.23
C THR A 200 9.07 7.03 14.40
N ILE A 201 8.12 7.69 15.06
CA ILE A 201 7.06 8.47 14.41
C ILE A 201 7.36 9.96 14.53
N LYS A 202 7.24 10.68 13.42
CA LYS A 202 7.44 12.13 13.34
C LYS A 202 6.22 12.79 12.71
N CYS A 203 5.42 13.46 13.55
CA CYS A 203 4.23 14.19 13.10
C CYS A 203 4.59 15.58 12.56
N THR A 204 5.32 15.66 11.44
CA THR A 204 5.79 16.91 10.82
C THR A 204 5.95 16.73 9.31
N LEU A 205 6.16 17.83 8.59
CA LEU A 205 6.57 17.78 7.19
C LEU A 205 7.89 17.02 7.05
N ALA A 206 7.99 16.20 6.01
CA ALA A 206 9.23 15.57 5.63
C ALA A 206 10.09 16.58 4.88
N ASP A 207 11.29 16.85 5.38
CA ASP A 207 12.28 17.70 4.72
C ASP A 207 13.65 17.00 4.69
N ALA A 208 14.59 17.65 4.01
CA ALA A 208 15.95 17.13 3.87
C ALA A 208 16.65 16.94 5.22
N ASP A 209 16.52 17.87 6.16
CA ASP A 209 17.25 17.80 7.43
C ASP A 209 16.69 16.70 8.34
N LEU A 210 15.37 16.52 8.38
CA LEU A 210 14.74 15.42 9.08
C LEU A 210 15.14 14.06 8.49
N PHE A 211 15.09 13.92 7.16
CA PHE A 211 15.53 12.71 6.48
C PHE A 211 16.99 12.39 6.84
N LEU A 212 17.88 13.38 6.80
CA LEU A 212 19.30 13.21 7.13
C LEU A 212 19.52 12.84 8.60
N ASP A 213 18.79 13.44 9.55
CA ASP A 213 18.85 13.04 10.97
C ASP A 213 18.46 11.58 11.16
N MET A 214 17.35 11.15 10.55
CA MET A 214 16.86 9.78 10.68
C MET A 214 17.84 8.79 10.04
N MET A 215 18.36 9.10 8.86
CA MET A 215 19.35 8.28 8.16
C MET A 215 20.74 8.28 8.80
N SER A 216 21.07 9.25 9.67
CA SER A 216 22.34 9.28 10.39
C SER A 216 22.51 8.08 11.32
N ARG A 217 21.39 7.53 11.81
CA ARG A 217 21.32 6.43 12.78
C ARG A 217 21.39 5.04 12.13
N LEU A 218 21.24 4.98 10.81
CA LEU A 218 21.18 3.75 10.05
C LEU A 218 22.47 3.49 9.27
N GLN A 219 22.85 2.22 9.18
CA GLN A 219 23.91 1.78 8.28
C GLN A 219 23.40 1.60 6.84
N HIS A 220 22.19 1.08 6.70
CA HIS A 220 21.46 0.90 5.44
C HIS A 220 19.95 1.09 5.68
N LEU A 221 19.21 1.26 4.60
CA LEU A 221 17.76 1.29 4.56
C LEU A 221 17.29 0.41 3.41
N ASP A 222 16.56 -0.66 3.72
CA ASP A 222 16.10 -1.64 2.73
C ASP A 222 14.98 -1.05 1.85
N LEU A 223 14.09 -0.26 2.46
CA LEU A 223 12.93 0.32 1.80
C LEU A 223 12.75 1.78 2.18
N LEU A 224 12.74 2.66 1.19
CA LEU A 224 12.26 4.02 1.31
C LEU A 224 11.00 4.18 0.47
N HIS A 225 9.89 4.57 1.09
CA HIS A 225 8.68 5.01 0.40
C HIS A 225 8.54 6.53 0.56
N ILE A 226 8.22 7.22 -0.53
CA ILE A 226 8.09 8.67 -0.58
C ILE A 226 6.77 9.02 -1.29
N ASP A 227 5.87 9.63 -0.55
CA ASP A 227 4.58 10.15 -1.04
C ASP A 227 4.23 11.39 -0.21
N ILE A 228 4.85 12.52 -0.56
CA ILE A 228 4.79 13.77 0.21
C ILE A 228 4.14 14.90 -0.58
N GLN A 229 3.26 14.54 -1.52
CA GLN A 229 2.29 15.44 -2.16
C GLN A 229 2.94 16.69 -2.76
N ARG A 230 3.87 16.48 -3.71
CA ARG A 230 4.68 17.46 -4.46
C ARG A 230 5.94 17.96 -3.77
N GLU A 231 6.15 17.66 -2.48
CA GLU A 231 7.39 17.98 -1.78
C GLU A 231 8.57 17.06 -2.19
N GLU A 232 8.33 16.06 -3.04
CA GLU A 232 9.34 15.13 -3.57
C GLU A 232 10.46 15.89 -4.26
N LEU A 233 10.10 16.90 -5.06
CA LEU A 233 11.07 17.68 -5.84
C LEU A 233 12.04 18.42 -4.92
N GLN A 234 11.53 19.05 -3.85
CA GLN A 234 12.36 19.78 -2.89
C GLN A 234 13.29 18.83 -2.14
N LEU A 235 12.77 17.71 -1.64
CA LEU A 235 13.55 16.71 -0.92
C LEU A 235 14.68 16.13 -1.80
N LEU A 236 14.34 15.72 -3.02
CA LEU A 236 15.26 15.03 -3.93
C LEU A 236 16.24 15.98 -4.64
N SER A 237 15.96 17.29 -4.66
CA SER A 237 16.90 18.31 -5.16
C SER A 237 18.11 18.51 -4.24
N ASP A 238 17.98 18.21 -2.94
CA ASP A 238 19.10 18.34 -1.99
C ASP A 238 20.20 17.31 -2.29
N SER A 239 21.41 17.80 -2.56
CA SER A 239 22.57 16.96 -2.90
C SER A 239 23.00 16.06 -1.73
N ARG A 240 22.79 16.47 -0.49
CA ARG A 240 23.09 15.69 0.73
C ARG A 240 22.14 14.49 0.82
N VAL A 241 20.86 14.69 0.53
CA VAL A 241 19.85 13.62 0.45
C VAL A 241 20.27 12.60 -0.61
N ARG A 242 20.55 13.05 -1.85
CA ARG A 242 20.98 12.16 -2.95
C ARG A 242 22.25 11.36 -2.65
N ALA A 243 23.20 11.97 -1.93
CA ALA A 243 24.41 11.27 -1.48
C ALA A 243 24.09 10.14 -0.50
N VAL A 244 23.15 10.37 0.43
CA VAL A 244 22.68 9.35 1.37
C VAL A 244 21.87 8.26 0.66
N LEU A 245 20.97 8.61 -0.27
CA LEU A 245 20.21 7.65 -1.08
C LEU A 245 21.15 6.67 -1.78
N THR A 246 22.12 7.20 -2.53
CA THR A 246 23.13 6.40 -3.25
C THR A 246 23.94 5.51 -2.31
N LYS A 247 24.27 6.01 -1.12
CA LYS A 247 25.16 5.30 -0.19
C LYS A 247 24.47 4.26 0.69
N LYS A 248 23.19 4.44 1.03
CA LYS A 248 22.53 3.68 2.10
C LYS A 248 21.20 3.04 1.71
N VAL A 249 20.50 3.54 0.70
CA VAL A 249 19.13 3.10 0.38
C VAL A 249 19.15 2.06 -0.71
N TYR A 250 18.48 0.94 -0.49
CA TYR A 250 18.46 -0.20 -1.41
C TYR A 250 17.38 -0.03 -2.46
N ARG A 251 16.15 0.25 -2.01
CA ARG A 251 14.99 0.48 -2.88
C ARG A 251 14.27 1.76 -2.52
N ILE A 252 13.77 2.44 -3.55
CA ILE A 252 12.87 3.58 -3.43
C ILE A 252 11.56 3.25 -4.16
N ILE A 253 10.44 3.51 -3.49
CA ILE A 253 9.11 3.64 -4.09
C ILE A 253 8.74 5.11 -3.97
N LEU A 254 8.41 5.77 -5.08
CA LEU A 254 8.18 7.20 -5.14
C LEU A 254 6.86 7.47 -5.87
N GLY A 255 5.87 8.02 -5.17
CA GLY A 255 4.71 8.66 -5.77
C GLY A 255 5.11 10.02 -6.33
N THR A 256 4.87 10.27 -7.61
CA THR A 256 5.47 11.45 -8.27
C THR A 256 4.59 12.69 -8.22
N HIS A 257 3.26 12.56 -8.15
CA HIS A 257 2.30 13.66 -8.02
C HIS A 257 2.38 14.76 -9.10
N GLY A 258 3.04 14.50 -10.23
CA GLY A 258 3.15 15.46 -11.33
C GLY A 258 4.13 15.05 -12.42
N GLU A 259 3.86 15.47 -13.66
CA GLU A 259 4.73 15.22 -14.82
C GLU A 259 6.14 15.83 -14.62
N ASP A 260 6.24 16.99 -13.98
CA ASP A 260 7.51 17.64 -13.65
C ASP A 260 8.36 16.79 -12.70
N ILE A 261 7.72 16.12 -11.74
CA ILE A 261 8.37 15.24 -10.78
C ILE A 261 8.73 13.90 -11.45
N ASP A 262 7.91 13.37 -12.37
CA ASP A 262 8.28 12.21 -13.19
C ASP A 262 9.59 12.44 -13.94
N PHE A 263 9.67 13.54 -14.70
CA PHE A 263 10.87 13.86 -15.48
C PHE A 263 12.08 14.07 -14.58
N PHE A 264 11.90 14.74 -13.45
CA PHE A 264 12.96 14.95 -12.47
C PHE A 264 13.44 13.63 -11.86
N ALA A 265 12.52 12.77 -11.42
CA ALA A 265 12.82 11.47 -10.83
C ALA A 265 13.58 10.56 -11.82
N GLN A 266 13.13 10.52 -13.08
CA GLN A 266 13.82 9.78 -14.14
C GLN A 266 15.25 10.29 -14.37
N ALA A 267 15.47 11.60 -14.34
CA ALA A 267 16.80 12.19 -14.51
C ALA A 267 17.74 11.88 -13.33
N ILE A 268 17.28 12.02 -12.08
CA ILE A 268 18.14 11.76 -10.91
C ILE A 268 18.45 10.26 -10.71
N PHE A 269 17.55 9.39 -11.17
CA PHE A 269 17.69 7.94 -11.06
C PHE A 269 18.05 7.27 -12.40
N GLU A 270 18.56 8.01 -13.39
CA GLU A 270 18.90 7.49 -14.73
C GLU A 270 19.89 6.30 -14.67
N ASN A 271 20.75 6.27 -13.64
CA ASN A 271 21.76 5.24 -13.44
C ASN A 271 21.30 4.15 -12.45
N TRP A 272 20.07 4.23 -11.93
CA TRP A 272 19.49 3.23 -11.06
C TRP A 272 18.73 2.18 -11.88
N ILE A 273 18.47 1.03 -11.27
CA ILE A 273 17.70 -0.03 -11.92
C ILE A 273 16.22 0.33 -11.78
N THR A 274 15.57 0.72 -12.88
CA THR A 274 14.12 0.94 -12.88
C THR A 274 13.38 -0.40 -12.85
N VAL A 275 12.78 -0.72 -11.71
CA VAL A 275 12.00 -1.94 -11.48
C VAL A 275 10.60 -1.80 -12.08
N PHE A 276 10.04 -0.60 -11.96
CA PHE A 276 8.71 -0.25 -12.44
C PHE A 276 8.59 1.27 -12.57
N ALA A 277 7.80 1.72 -13.55
CA ALA A 277 7.41 3.12 -13.68
C ALA A 277 6.03 3.21 -14.31
N LEU A 278 5.16 4.02 -13.71
CA LEU A 278 3.92 4.51 -14.27
C LEU A 278 4.00 6.03 -14.27
N PRO A 279 3.90 6.69 -15.44
CA PRO A 279 3.82 8.13 -15.49
C PRO A 279 2.60 8.64 -14.71
N HIS A 280 2.74 9.79 -14.08
CA HIS A 280 1.63 10.59 -13.60
C HIS A 280 0.65 10.84 -14.74
N GLY A 281 -0.64 10.70 -14.46
CA GLY A 281 -1.63 10.89 -15.51
C GLY A 281 -3.05 10.74 -15.04
N PHE A 282 -3.96 10.92 -16.00
CA PHE A 282 -5.38 10.58 -15.90
C PHE A 282 -6.20 11.18 -14.75
N LEU A 283 -5.65 11.96 -13.81
CA LEU A 283 -6.43 12.58 -12.74
C LEU A 283 -7.67 13.30 -13.30
N ARG A 284 -7.48 14.15 -14.31
CA ARG A 284 -8.58 14.83 -15.00
C ARG A 284 -9.54 13.85 -15.70
N CYS A 285 -9.01 12.82 -16.34
CA CYS A 285 -9.79 11.79 -17.03
C CYS A 285 -10.68 11.01 -16.04
N MET A 286 -10.10 10.60 -14.91
CA MET A 286 -10.72 9.90 -13.81
C MET A 286 -11.76 10.77 -13.11
N GLN A 287 -11.49 12.06 -12.93
CA GLN A 287 -12.48 13.04 -12.47
C GLN A 287 -13.65 13.20 -13.44
N ASP A 288 -13.37 13.23 -14.75
CA ASP A 288 -14.39 13.42 -15.78
C ASP A 288 -15.30 12.20 -15.98
N VAL A 289 -14.87 11.00 -15.57
CA VAL A 289 -15.72 9.80 -15.55
C VAL A 289 -16.38 9.57 -14.19
N GLY A 290 -16.11 10.43 -13.21
CA GLY A 290 -16.65 10.30 -11.85
C GLY A 290 -16.00 9.17 -11.04
N PHE A 291 -14.77 8.78 -11.39
CA PHE A 291 -13.97 7.86 -10.59
C PHE A 291 -13.39 8.60 -9.37
N VAL A 292 -12.76 9.75 -9.61
CA VAL A 292 -12.24 10.65 -8.56
C VAL A 292 -13.19 11.85 -8.39
N PRO A 293 -13.52 12.28 -7.18
CA PRO A 293 -14.27 13.52 -6.96
C PRO A 293 -13.55 14.75 -7.56
N ARG A 294 -14.27 15.64 -8.27
CA ARG A 294 -13.71 16.91 -8.80
C ARG A 294 -13.31 17.91 -7.71
N LEU A 295 -13.83 17.76 -6.50
CA LEU A 295 -13.57 18.64 -5.37
C LEU A 295 -13.33 17.78 -4.13
N LEU A 296 -12.11 17.87 -3.59
CA LEU A 296 -11.81 17.55 -2.19
C LEU A 296 -12.24 18.70 -1.25
N GLU A 297 -12.89 19.75 -1.77
CA GLU A 297 -13.32 20.91 -0.99
C GLU A 297 -14.51 20.56 -0.06
N ASP A 298 -14.16 20.33 1.22
CA ASP A 298 -14.82 20.46 2.52
C ASP A 298 -16.35 20.37 2.73
N ASN A 299 -17.24 20.29 1.73
CA ASN A 299 -18.69 20.33 1.98
C ASN A 299 -19.58 19.49 1.02
N VAL A 300 -19.02 18.55 0.26
CA VAL A 300 -19.84 17.76 -0.66
C VAL A 300 -20.54 16.61 0.07
N GLN A 301 -21.86 16.49 -0.13
CA GLN A 301 -22.68 15.34 0.26
C GLN A 301 -22.00 13.99 -0.08
N PRO A 302 -22.36 12.88 0.61
CA PRO A 302 -21.87 11.56 0.25
C PRO A 302 -22.11 11.33 -1.24
N LEU A 303 -21.02 11.20 -2.00
CA LEU A 303 -21.13 10.86 -3.40
C LEU A 303 -21.72 9.45 -3.48
N PRO A 304 -22.65 9.20 -4.42
CA PRO A 304 -23.07 7.83 -4.67
C PRO A 304 -21.83 6.99 -5.00
N LEU A 305 -21.89 5.69 -4.69
CA LEU A 305 -20.90 4.71 -5.16
C LEU A 305 -20.58 4.98 -6.63
N PRO A 306 -19.34 4.67 -7.10
CA PRO A 306 -18.98 4.84 -8.50
C PRO A 306 -20.12 4.31 -9.36
N ALA A 307 -20.59 5.13 -10.31
CA ALA A 307 -21.69 4.71 -11.16
C ALA A 307 -21.36 3.33 -11.74
N ALA A 308 -22.36 2.47 -11.94
CA ALA A 308 -22.14 1.12 -12.49
C ALA A 308 -21.35 1.12 -13.82
N THR A 309 -21.26 2.29 -14.47
CA THR A 309 -20.54 2.57 -15.71
C THR A 309 -19.11 3.10 -15.53
N VAL A 310 -18.61 3.35 -14.32
CA VAL A 310 -17.29 3.98 -14.12
C VAL A 310 -16.17 3.19 -14.77
N TRP A 311 -16.14 1.87 -14.58
CA TRP A 311 -15.12 1.01 -15.19
C TRP A 311 -15.19 1.03 -16.71
N SER A 312 -16.40 0.95 -17.29
CA SER A 312 -16.57 1.02 -18.74
C SER A 312 -16.25 2.41 -19.31
N LEU A 313 -16.47 3.48 -18.55
CA LEU A 313 -16.09 4.84 -18.93
C LEU A 313 -14.57 5.04 -18.89
N LEU A 314 -13.86 4.52 -17.88
CA LEU A 314 -12.39 4.50 -17.85
C LEU A 314 -11.84 3.79 -19.10
N GLN A 315 -12.43 2.65 -19.46
CA GLN A 315 -12.05 1.93 -20.68
C GLN A 315 -12.31 2.73 -21.95
N GLN A 316 -13.52 3.27 -22.11
CA GLN A 316 -13.94 4.01 -23.30
C GLN A 316 -13.10 5.27 -23.53
N ARG A 317 -12.68 5.93 -22.43
CA ARG A 317 -11.87 7.14 -22.50
C ARG A 317 -10.36 6.89 -22.49
N GLY A 318 -9.92 5.65 -22.33
CA GLY A 318 -8.50 5.33 -22.26
C GLY A 318 -7.81 5.89 -21.01
N CYS A 319 -8.53 6.04 -19.89
CA CYS A 319 -8.00 6.59 -18.64
C CYS A 319 -7.17 5.57 -17.85
N PHE A 320 -6.19 4.92 -18.48
CA PHE A 320 -5.38 3.87 -17.86
C PHE A 320 -4.05 3.66 -18.58
N HIS A 321 -3.07 3.16 -17.85
CA HIS A 321 -1.86 2.56 -18.41
C HIS A 321 -2.08 1.06 -18.66
N THR A 322 -1.42 0.52 -19.68
CA THR A 322 -1.38 -0.93 -19.90
C THR A 322 -0.07 -1.48 -19.35
N THR A 323 -0.15 -2.35 -18.35
CA THR A 323 0.98 -3.04 -17.75
C THR A 323 0.95 -4.53 -18.10
N HIS A 324 2.00 -5.27 -17.72
CA HIS A 324 2.00 -6.74 -17.86
C HIS A 324 0.91 -7.41 -17.01
N GLN A 325 0.57 -6.81 -15.86
CA GLN A 325 -0.46 -7.27 -14.92
C GLN A 325 -1.85 -6.68 -15.20
N GLY A 326 -2.03 -5.99 -16.33
CA GLY A 326 -3.32 -5.46 -16.76
C GLY A 326 -3.40 -3.94 -16.78
N ARG A 327 -4.61 -3.43 -16.90
CA ARG A 327 -4.87 -1.99 -17.00
C ARG A 327 -4.90 -1.36 -15.61
N VAL A 328 -4.20 -0.25 -15.44
CA VAL A 328 -4.14 0.47 -14.16
C VAL A 328 -4.48 1.92 -14.41
N ALA A 329 -5.55 2.39 -13.77
CA ALA A 329 -5.79 3.81 -13.60
C ALA A 329 -4.92 4.26 -12.43
N ASN A 330 -3.97 5.14 -12.72
CA ASN A 330 -2.99 5.64 -11.78
C ASN A 330 -3.10 7.16 -11.83
N MET A 331 -3.27 7.79 -10.67
CA MET A 331 -3.44 9.24 -10.59
C MET A 331 -2.18 9.94 -10.09
N ASP A 332 -1.39 9.27 -9.25
CA ASP A 332 -0.26 9.93 -8.61
C ASP A 332 0.99 9.83 -9.46
N GLY A 333 1.12 8.83 -10.32
CA GLY A 333 2.40 8.45 -10.91
C GLY A 333 3.24 7.69 -9.90
N SER A 334 4.02 6.72 -10.35
CA SER A 334 4.82 5.88 -9.45
C SER A 334 6.10 5.43 -10.13
N ILE A 335 7.23 5.57 -9.44
CA ILE A 335 8.52 5.03 -9.88
C ILE A 335 9.13 4.19 -8.77
N ILE A 336 9.59 2.99 -9.15
CA ILE A 336 10.21 2.03 -8.25
C ILE A 336 11.61 1.73 -8.79
N VAL A 337 12.62 2.07 -7.99
CA VAL A 337 14.03 1.94 -8.39
C VAL A 337 14.83 1.17 -7.35
N ASP A 338 15.72 0.33 -7.86
CA ASP A 338 16.73 -0.39 -7.08
C ASP A 338 18.10 0.26 -7.27
N ASN A 339 18.82 0.41 -6.17
CA ASN A 339 20.16 0.98 -6.17
C ASN A 339 21.18 -0.06 -6.67
N PRO A 340 21.89 0.19 -7.78
CA PRO A 340 22.84 -0.76 -8.36
C PRO A 340 24.07 -1.00 -7.48
N ARG A 341 24.28 -0.17 -6.44
CA ARG A 341 25.28 -0.42 -5.39
C ARG A 341 24.94 -1.63 -4.53
N PHE A 342 23.67 -2.00 -4.45
CA PHE A 342 23.19 -3.08 -3.56
C PHE A 342 22.51 -4.21 -4.33
N VAL A 343 21.95 -3.92 -5.50
CA VAL A 343 21.25 -4.91 -6.34
C VAL A 343 22.06 -5.20 -7.59
N ASN A 344 22.30 -6.47 -7.88
CA ASN A 344 22.96 -6.89 -9.10
C ASN A 344 22.00 -6.72 -10.28
N ALA A 345 22.30 -5.79 -11.20
CA ALA A 345 21.46 -5.48 -12.35
C ALA A 345 21.13 -6.68 -13.25
N SER A 346 22.04 -7.65 -13.38
CA SER A 346 21.79 -8.88 -14.16
C SER A 346 20.84 -9.87 -13.46
N ARG A 347 20.55 -9.61 -12.19
CA ARG A 347 19.68 -10.41 -11.32
C ARG A 347 18.53 -9.59 -10.74
N ALA A 348 18.35 -8.35 -11.16
CA ALA A 348 17.30 -7.50 -10.62
C ALA A 348 15.93 -8.16 -10.86
N PHE A 349 15.08 -8.13 -9.83
CA PHE A 349 13.77 -8.76 -9.88
C PHE A 349 12.69 -7.70 -10.13
N TYR A 350 12.19 -7.70 -11.37
CA TYR A 350 11.28 -6.71 -11.98
C TYR A 350 9.81 -7.07 -11.75
N MET A 351 8.91 -6.09 -11.93
CA MET A 351 7.47 -6.34 -11.79
C MET A 351 6.90 -7.32 -12.81
N LYS A 352 7.55 -7.50 -13.96
CA LYS A 352 7.10 -8.46 -14.99
C LYS A 352 7.57 -9.89 -14.74
N ASP A 353 8.41 -10.11 -13.74
CA ASP A 353 9.03 -11.41 -13.51
C ASP A 353 8.06 -12.35 -12.79
N MET A 354 7.86 -13.53 -13.37
CA MET A 354 6.89 -14.51 -12.88
C MET A 354 7.54 -15.66 -12.09
N VAL A 355 8.84 -15.57 -11.83
CA VAL A 355 9.59 -16.50 -10.99
C VAL A 355 10.10 -15.73 -9.77
N LEU A 356 9.88 -16.29 -8.58
CA LEU A 356 10.34 -15.67 -7.34
C LEU A 356 11.87 -15.58 -7.34
N GLN A 357 12.39 -14.37 -7.09
CA GLN A 357 13.82 -14.13 -6.94
C GLN A 357 14.08 -13.28 -5.69
N THR A 358 15.00 -13.74 -4.84
CA THR A 358 15.29 -13.10 -3.53
C THR A 358 16.78 -12.95 -3.24
N ASP A 359 17.65 -13.34 -4.16
CA ASP A 359 19.10 -13.39 -4.00
C ASP A 359 19.84 -12.46 -4.97
N ASP A 360 19.18 -11.36 -5.33
CA ASP A 360 19.67 -10.28 -6.18
C ASP A 360 20.51 -9.24 -5.43
N LEU A 361 20.46 -9.23 -4.09
CA LEU A 361 21.35 -8.41 -3.27
C LEU A 361 22.82 -8.85 -3.40
N MET A 362 23.70 -7.88 -3.59
CA MET A 362 25.15 -8.08 -3.55
C MET A 362 25.60 -8.36 -2.10
N LYS A 363 26.56 -9.27 -1.96
CA LYS A 363 27.08 -9.72 -0.66
C LYS A 363 27.92 -8.67 0.05
#